data_AF-Q30HK1-F1
#
_entry.id   AF-Q30HK1-F1
#
_cell.length_a   1.000
_cell.length_b   1.000
_cell.length_c   1.000
_cell.angle_alpha   90.00
_cell.angle_beta   90.00
_cell.angle_gamma   90.00
#
_symmetry.space_group_name_H-M   'P 1'
#
loop_
_entity.id
_entity.type
_entity.pdbx_description
1 polymer ?
#
loop_
_entity_poly.entity_id
_entity_poly.type
_entity_poly.pdbx_seq_one_letter_code
_entity_poly.pdbx_strand_id
1 'polypeptide(L)'
;ADVSLYGEIKAGVEGRNFQLQLTEPPSKSQPQVKVTKAKSRIRTKISDFGSFIGFKGSEDLGEGLKAVWQLEQDVSVAGGGATQWGNRESFVGLAGEFGTLRAGRVANQFDDASQAIDPWDSNNDVASQLGIFKRHDDMPVSVRYDSPDFSGFSGSVQFVPIQNSKSAYTPAHYTRQNNADV
;
A
#
# COMPACT_ATOMS: atom_id res chain seq x y z
N ALA A 1 4.38 27.84 11.19
CA ALA A 1 4.13 26.53 10.57
C ALA A 1 5.23 26.26 9.56
N ASP A 2 5.83 25.07 9.63
CA ASP A 2 6.88 24.66 8.70
C ASP A 2 6.30 23.66 7.70
N VAL A 3 6.69 23.80 6.42
CA VAL A 3 6.27 22.91 5.33
C VAL A 3 7.50 22.48 4.57
N SER A 4 7.59 21.18 4.29
CA SER A 4 8.69 20.56 3.55
C SER A 4 8.14 19.75 2.38
N LEU A 5 8.81 19.90 1.23
CA LEU A 5 8.68 19.00 0.09
C LEU A 5 9.78 17.94 0.17
N TYR A 6 9.42 16.69 -0.05
CA TYR A 6 10.34 15.55 -0.07
C TYR A 6 9.86 14.51 -1.08
N GLY A 7 10.62 13.44 -1.26
CA GLY A 7 10.28 12.36 -2.16
C GLY A 7 11.49 11.55 -2.54
N GLU A 8 11.26 10.52 -3.36
CA GLU A 8 12.29 9.64 -3.86
C GLU A 8 11.98 9.25 -5.30
N ILE A 9 12.99 9.28 -6.17
CA ILE A 9 12.87 8.82 -7.55
C ILE A 9 13.75 7.59 -7.73
N LYS A 10 13.13 6.44 -8.01
CA LYS A 10 13.78 5.15 -8.18
C LYS A 10 13.34 4.48 -9.47
N ALA A 11 14.31 4.10 -10.29
CA ALA A 11 14.06 3.36 -11.51
C ALA A 11 15.26 2.49 -11.89
N GLY A 12 15.01 1.47 -12.70
CA GLY A 12 16.06 0.57 -13.18
C GLY A 12 15.61 -0.30 -14.34
N VAL A 13 16.51 -1.20 -14.77
CA VAL A 13 16.23 -2.20 -15.80
C VAL A 13 16.02 -3.56 -15.13
N GLU A 14 14.88 -4.18 -15.38
CA GLU A 14 14.55 -5.49 -14.84
C GLU A 14 14.34 -6.53 -15.94
N GLY A 15 14.85 -7.74 -15.73
CA GLY A 15 14.61 -8.91 -16.56
C GLY A 15 13.72 -9.93 -15.81
N ARG A 16 12.65 -10.42 -16.44
CA ARG A 16 11.76 -11.43 -15.81
C ARG A 16 11.32 -12.52 -16.77
N ASN A 17 11.28 -13.75 -16.27
CA ASN A 17 10.55 -14.88 -16.84
C ASN A 17 9.77 -15.60 -15.74
N PHE A 18 8.70 -16.29 -16.10
CA PHE A 18 7.93 -17.13 -15.18
C PHE A 18 7.70 -18.51 -15.80
N GLN A 19 7.43 -19.49 -14.95
CA GLN A 19 7.03 -20.83 -15.36
C GLN A 19 5.70 -21.17 -14.69
N LEU A 20 4.70 -21.48 -15.49
CA LEU A 20 3.40 -21.95 -15.00
C LEU A 20 3.39 -23.47 -15.03
N GLN A 21 2.75 -24.06 -14.02
CA GLN A 21 2.45 -25.48 -13.96
C GLN A 21 0.96 -25.65 -13.71
N LEU A 22 0.28 -26.34 -14.64
CA LEU A 22 -1.11 -26.74 -14.50
C LEU A 22 -1.15 -28.23 -14.20
N THR A 23 -1.87 -28.59 -13.15
CA THR A 23 -2.13 -29.99 -12.77
C THR A 23 -3.60 -30.28 -13.01
N GLU A 24 -3.89 -31.14 -13.98
CA GLU A 24 -5.25 -31.57 -14.33
C GLU A 24 -5.56 -32.90 -13.62
N PRO A 25 -6.73 -33.02 -12.95
CA PRO A 25 -7.15 -34.28 -12.37
C PRO A 25 -7.43 -35.32 -13.46
N PRO A 26 -7.29 -36.62 -13.15
CA PRO A 26 -7.57 -37.68 -14.12
C PRO A 26 -9.04 -37.63 -14.59
N SER A 27 -9.26 -37.93 -15.87
CA SER A 27 -10.58 -38.04 -16.50
C SER A 27 -10.76 -39.41 -17.13
N LYS A 28 -12.00 -39.76 -17.53
CA LYS A 28 -12.28 -41.04 -18.21
C LYS A 28 -11.43 -41.27 -19.46
N SER A 29 -10.99 -40.20 -20.12
CA SER A 29 -10.11 -40.22 -21.29
C SER A 29 -8.63 -40.04 -20.98
N GLN A 30 -8.27 -39.65 -19.75
CA GLN A 30 -6.88 -39.54 -19.26
C GLN A 30 -6.79 -40.04 -17.80
N PRO A 31 -6.50 -41.34 -17.56
CA PRO A 31 -6.57 -41.94 -16.22
C PRO A 31 -5.43 -41.53 -15.27
N GLN A 32 -4.45 -40.76 -15.74
CA GLN A 32 -3.31 -40.29 -14.96
C GLN A 32 -3.40 -38.78 -14.74
N VAL A 33 -2.86 -38.29 -13.61
CA VAL A 33 -2.70 -36.85 -13.37
C VAL A 33 -1.82 -36.25 -14.47
N LYS A 34 -2.34 -35.24 -15.18
CA LYS A 34 -1.60 -34.58 -16.25
C LYS A 34 -0.99 -33.30 -15.72
N VAL A 35 0.33 -33.19 -15.83
CA VAL A 35 1.09 -31.99 -15.47
C VAL A 35 1.57 -31.31 -16.74
N THR A 36 1.07 -30.10 -17.01
CA THR A 36 1.49 -29.28 -18.14
C THR A 36 2.35 -28.13 -17.64
N LYS A 37 3.57 -27.97 -18.17
CA LYS A 37 4.48 -26.86 -17.83
C LYS A 37 4.65 -25.93 -19.02
N ALA A 38 4.60 -24.62 -18.78
CA ALA A 38 4.85 -23.60 -19.80
C ALA A 38 5.81 -22.54 -19.24
N LYS A 39 6.89 -22.24 -19.97
CA LYS A 39 7.90 -21.24 -19.60
C LYS A 39 7.78 -20.01 -20.50
N SER A 40 7.75 -18.83 -19.89
CA SER A 40 7.82 -17.55 -20.61
C SER A 40 9.24 -17.27 -21.12
N ARG A 41 9.34 -16.50 -22.22
CA ARG A 41 10.58 -15.80 -22.59
C ARG A 41 10.99 -14.80 -21.51
N ILE A 42 12.28 -14.46 -21.46
CA ILE A 42 12.77 -13.35 -20.63
C ILE A 42 12.30 -12.04 -21.27
N ARG A 43 11.65 -11.19 -20.48
CA ARG A 43 11.29 -9.82 -20.84
C ARG A 43 12.17 -8.86 -20.07
N THR A 44 12.80 -7.93 -20.77
CA THR A 44 13.59 -6.84 -20.19
C THR A 44 12.83 -5.54 -20.34
N LYS A 45 12.68 -4.78 -19.25
CA LYS A 45 11.92 -3.53 -19.21
C LYS A 45 12.65 -2.49 -18.34
N ILE A 46 12.57 -1.21 -18.72
CA ILE A 46 12.84 -0.09 -17.81
C ILE A 46 11.60 0.12 -16.93
N SER A 47 11.78 0.04 -15.61
CA SER A 47 10.71 0.07 -14.62
C SER A 47 10.97 1.15 -13.57
N ASP A 48 9.89 1.78 -13.09
CA ASP A 48 9.88 2.60 -11.88
C ASP A 48 9.78 1.70 -10.65
N PHE A 49 10.51 1.97 -9.56
CA PHE A 49 10.54 1.14 -8.35
C PHE A 49 9.78 1.76 -7.16
N GLY A 50 8.66 2.44 -7.44
CA GLY A 50 7.85 3.08 -6.41
C GLY A 50 8.31 4.51 -6.11
N SER A 51 8.61 5.28 -7.14
CA SER A 51 8.92 6.70 -7.00
C SER A 51 7.72 7.46 -6.42
N PHE A 52 8.00 8.41 -5.51
CA PHE A 52 6.95 9.20 -4.87
C PHE A 52 7.40 10.64 -4.58
N ILE A 53 6.41 11.51 -4.41
CA ILE A 53 6.58 12.89 -3.95
C ILE A 53 5.67 13.12 -2.75
N GLY A 54 6.15 13.90 -1.78
CA GLY A 54 5.46 14.14 -0.53
C GLY A 54 5.57 15.59 -0.07
N PHE A 55 4.52 16.06 0.57
CA PHE A 55 4.49 17.31 1.32
C PHE A 55 4.15 16.97 2.77
N LYS A 56 4.89 17.53 3.70
CA LYS A 56 4.57 17.41 5.13
C LYS A 56 4.77 18.73 5.84
N GLY A 57 4.03 18.93 6.91
CA GLY A 57 4.19 20.11 7.72
C GLY A 57 3.83 19.90 9.18
N SER A 58 4.27 20.84 9.99
CA SER A 58 3.94 20.91 11.41
C SER A 58 3.73 22.34 11.86
N GLU A 59 2.79 22.52 12.78
CA GLU A 59 2.50 23.80 13.42
C GLU A 59 2.47 23.61 14.93
N ASP A 60 3.22 24.46 15.64
CA ASP A 60 3.20 24.50 17.10
C ASP A 60 1.90 25.15 17.57
N LEU A 61 1.15 24.43 18.40
CA LEU A 61 -0.11 24.88 18.98
C LEU A 61 0.08 25.40 20.42
N GLY A 62 1.31 25.38 20.94
CA GLY A 62 1.66 25.76 22.31
C GLY A 62 1.75 24.57 23.25
N GLU A 63 2.41 24.77 24.40
CA GLU A 63 2.50 23.79 25.50
C GLU A 63 3.01 22.40 25.08
N GLY A 64 3.84 22.32 24.03
CA GLY A 64 4.38 21.07 23.50
C GLY A 64 3.43 20.29 22.58
N LEU A 65 2.23 20.81 22.30
CA LEU A 65 1.28 20.25 21.34
C LEU A 65 1.56 20.79 19.92
N LYS A 66 1.50 19.90 18.93
CA LYS A 66 1.70 20.24 17.52
C LYS A 66 0.60 19.65 16.64
N ALA A 67 0.13 20.42 15.66
CA ALA A 67 -0.56 19.87 14.50
C ALA A 67 0.46 19.32 13.52
N VAL A 68 0.20 18.13 12.97
CA VAL A 68 1.05 17.49 11.96
C VAL A 68 0.20 17.01 10.79
N TRP A 69 0.74 17.09 9.59
CA TRP A 69 0.06 16.60 8.39
C TRP A 69 1.06 16.13 7.33
N GLN A 70 0.58 15.23 6.48
CA GLN A 70 1.35 14.66 5.38
C GLN A 70 0.42 14.36 4.20
N LEU A 71 0.90 14.61 2.99
CA LEU A 71 0.29 14.19 1.73
C LEU A 71 1.37 13.58 0.84
N GLU A 72 1.26 12.30 0.53
CA GLU A 72 2.18 11.59 -0.36
C GLU A 72 1.46 11.04 -1.60
N GLN A 73 2.19 11.02 -2.71
CA GLN A 73 1.71 10.68 -4.03
C GLN A 73 2.73 9.84 -4.80
N ASP A 74 2.29 8.72 -5.38
CA ASP A 74 3.11 7.98 -6.34
C ASP A 74 3.32 8.81 -7.62
N VAL A 75 4.57 8.89 -8.08
CA VAL A 75 4.96 9.60 -9.30
C VAL A 75 5.91 8.74 -10.13
N SER A 76 5.34 7.83 -10.93
CA SER A 76 6.16 6.91 -11.73
C SER A 76 6.88 7.64 -12.87
N VAL A 77 8.19 7.43 -12.95
CA VAL A 77 9.02 7.96 -14.06
C VAL A 77 8.95 7.14 -15.34
N ALA A 78 8.34 5.95 -15.28
CA ALA A 78 8.17 5.06 -16.43
C ALA A 78 6.87 5.35 -17.22
N GLY A 79 6.13 6.41 -16.86
CA GLY A 79 4.82 6.73 -17.42
C GLY A 79 3.69 5.95 -16.75
N GLY A 80 2.49 6.55 -16.69
CA GLY A 80 1.44 6.10 -15.78
C GLY A 80 1.75 6.49 -14.33
N GLY A 81 0.71 6.63 -13.51
CA GLY A 81 0.81 7.10 -12.13
C GLY A 81 -0.57 7.18 -11.51
N ALA A 82 -0.66 7.47 -10.21
CA ALA A 82 -1.97 7.63 -9.62
C ALA A 82 -2.71 8.84 -10.20
N THR A 83 -4.01 8.64 -10.43
CA THR A 83 -4.90 9.64 -11.02
C THR A 83 -5.53 10.55 -9.97
N GLN A 84 -5.32 10.24 -8.69
CA GLN A 84 -5.82 10.97 -7.53
C GLN A 84 -4.68 11.17 -6.54
N TRP A 85 -4.68 12.34 -5.89
CA TRP A 85 -3.73 12.68 -4.84
C TRP A 85 -3.95 11.86 -3.57
N GLY A 86 -2.89 11.64 -2.79
CA GLY A 86 -2.98 11.00 -1.47
C GLY A 86 -3.11 9.48 -1.53
N ASN A 87 -2.53 8.86 -2.55
CA ASN A 87 -2.59 7.42 -2.76
C ASN A 87 -1.50 6.64 -2.00
N ARG A 88 -0.60 7.33 -1.30
CA ARG A 88 0.40 6.81 -0.35
C ARG A 88 0.05 7.22 1.10
N GLU A 89 0.98 7.27 2.04
CA GLU A 89 0.66 7.66 3.42
C GLU A 89 0.29 9.15 3.47
N SER A 90 -0.95 9.45 3.84
CA SER A 90 -1.49 10.82 3.86
C SER A 90 -2.45 10.99 5.03
N PHE A 91 -2.17 11.94 5.93
CA PHE A 91 -2.91 12.10 7.17
C PHE A 91 -2.87 13.55 7.70
N VAL A 92 -3.75 13.78 8.68
CA VAL A 92 -3.68 14.89 9.63
C VAL A 92 -3.63 14.30 11.05
N GLY A 93 -2.99 15.00 11.98
CA GLY A 93 -2.84 14.50 13.33
C GLY A 93 -2.38 15.54 14.34
N LEU A 94 -2.26 15.08 15.58
CA LEU A 94 -1.71 15.81 16.71
C LEU A 94 -0.54 15.03 17.30
N ALA A 95 0.53 15.74 17.62
CA ALA A 95 1.72 15.20 18.26
C ALA A 95 2.03 15.99 19.54
N GLY A 96 2.55 15.33 20.56
CA GLY A 96 3.01 15.97 21.80
C GLY A 96 3.66 14.96 22.75
N GLU A 97 3.77 15.31 24.02
CA GLU A 97 4.33 14.39 25.05
C GLU A 97 3.54 13.09 25.20
N PHE A 98 2.25 13.09 24.82
CA PHE A 98 1.42 11.90 24.82
C PHE A 98 1.71 10.94 23.65
N GLY A 99 2.55 11.30 22.69
CA GLY A 99 2.80 10.55 21.46
C GLY A 99 2.16 11.22 20.26
N THR A 100 1.73 10.42 19.28
CA THR A 100 1.14 10.93 18.03
C THR A 100 -0.16 10.23 17.71
N LEU A 101 -1.21 11.01 17.44
CA LEU A 101 -2.50 10.53 16.95
C LEU A 101 -2.70 11.01 15.50
N ARG A 102 -2.88 10.09 14.57
CA ARG A 102 -3.04 10.35 13.13
C ARG A 102 -4.35 9.80 12.63
N ALA A 103 -5.01 10.54 11.74
CA ALA A 103 -6.21 10.12 11.03
C ALA A 103 -6.04 10.38 9.53
N GLY A 104 -6.35 9.38 8.72
CA GLY A 104 -6.20 9.44 7.27
C GLY A 104 -5.83 8.08 6.69
N ARG A 105 -5.16 8.11 5.54
CA ARG A 105 -4.59 6.92 4.92
C ARG A 105 -3.23 6.64 5.55
N VAL A 106 -3.21 5.77 6.57
CA VAL A 106 -2.04 5.56 7.45
C VAL A 106 -1.55 4.13 7.34
N ALA A 107 -0.23 3.94 7.25
CA ALA A 107 0.40 2.63 7.22
C ALA A 107 0.03 1.80 8.46
N ASN A 108 -0.20 0.50 8.26
CA ASN A 108 -0.40 -0.44 9.35
C ASN A 108 0.93 -0.96 9.90
N GLN A 109 0.88 -1.68 11.01
CA GLN A 109 2.08 -2.19 11.69
C GLN A 109 2.83 -3.23 10.85
N PHE A 110 2.14 -3.90 9.92
CA PHE A 110 2.77 -4.85 9.01
C PHE A 110 3.60 -4.13 7.95
N ASP A 111 3.10 -3.02 7.39
CA ASP A 111 3.86 -2.16 6.47
C ASP A 111 5.15 -1.63 7.13
N ASP A 112 5.06 -1.13 8.37
CA ASP A 112 6.24 -0.68 9.11
C ASP A 112 7.26 -1.83 9.32
N ALA A 113 6.77 -3.01 9.71
CA ALA A 113 7.62 -4.19 9.93
C ALA A 113 8.23 -4.71 8.63
N SER A 114 7.51 -4.61 7.52
CA SER A 114 7.94 -5.10 6.22
C SER A 114 9.09 -4.27 5.65
N GLN A 115 9.04 -2.95 5.84
CA GLN A 115 10.12 -2.02 5.48
C GLN A 115 11.40 -2.32 6.26
N ALA A 116 11.29 -2.80 7.50
CA ALA A 116 12.45 -3.16 8.32
C ALA A 116 13.13 -4.47 7.88
N ILE A 117 12.41 -5.39 7.21
CA ILE A 117 12.93 -6.71 6.85
C ILE A 117 13.21 -6.91 5.35
N ASP A 118 12.72 -6.02 4.49
CA ASP A 118 12.89 -6.12 3.04
C ASP A 118 13.63 -4.89 2.49
N PRO A 119 14.95 -5.00 2.27
CA PRO A 119 15.79 -3.90 1.80
C PRO A 119 15.78 -3.71 0.27
N TRP A 120 14.93 -4.43 -0.47
CA TRP A 120 15.00 -4.47 -1.94
C TRP A 120 13.99 -3.55 -2.63
N ASP A 121 14.47 -2.68 -3.52
CA ASP A 121 13.64 -1.92 -4.46
C ASP A 121 13.42 -2.70 -5.76
N SER A 122 12.17 -2.84 -6.20
CA SER A 122 11.80 -3.49 -7.47
C SER A 122 10.35 -3.17 -7.85
N ASN A 123 9.96 -3.42 -9.11
CA ASN A 123 8.56 -3.35 -9.57
C ASN A 123 7.95 -4.76 -9.72
N ASN A 124 8.39 -5.73 -8.90
CA ASN A 124 8.00 -7.12 -9.06
C ASN A 124 7.91 -7.89 -7.73
N ASP A 125 6.69 -8.06 -7.25
CA ASP A 125 6.33 -8.65 -5.95
C ASP A 125 6.75 -10.13 -5.74
N VAL A 126 7.07 -10.87 -6.81
CA VAL A 126 7.15 -12.35 -6.74
C VAL A 126 8.55 -12.95 -6.82
N ALA A 127 9.57 -12.22 -7.28
CA ALA A 127 10.91 -12.80 -7.49
C ALA A 127 12.03 -12.20 -6.63
N SER A 128 11.88 -10.95 -6.20
CA SER A 128 12.96 -10.20 -5.54
C SER A 128 12.55 -9.56 -4.22
N GLN A 129 11.26 -9.57 -3.90
CA GLN A 129 10.73 -9.00 -2.66
C GLN A 129 10.13 -10.11 -1.84
N LEU A 130 10.13 -9.93 -0.53
CA LEU A 130 9.50 -10.82 0.42
C LEU A 130 7.95 -10.74 0.29
N GLY A 131 7.39 -10.71 -0.92
CA GLY A 131 6.02 -10.33 -1.21
C GLY A 131 4.96 -11.18 -0.52
N ILE A 132 5.23 -12.47 -0.26
CA ILE A 132 4.35 -13.30 0.57
C ILE A 132 4.35 -12.90 2.05
N PHE A 133 5.44 -12.33 2.53
CA PHE A 133 5.59 -11.81 3.89
C PHE A 133 4.98 -10.41 4.03
N LYS A 134 4.97 -9.63 2.93
CA LYS A 134 4.39 -8.28 2.82
C LYS A 134 2.90 -8.22 2.49
N ARG A 135 2.23 -9.36 2.29
CA ARG A 135 0.83 -9.41 1.80
C ARG A 135 -0.22 -8.78 2.72
N HIS A 136 0.15 -8.42 3.95
CA HIS A 136 -0.71 -7.73 4.90
C HIS A 136 -0.37 -6.24 5.05
N ASP A 137 0.64 -5.76 4.31
CA ASP A 137 0.98 -4.35 4.23
C ASP A 137 -0.22 -3.63 3.62
N ASP A 138 -0.73 -2.66 4.35
CA ASP A 138 -1.90 -1.90 3.93
C ASP A 138 -1.83 -0.50 4.52
N MET A 139 -2.50 0.42 3.83
CA MET A 139 -2.65 1.80 4.27
C MET A 139 -4.13 2.15 4.27
N PRO A 140 -4.93 1.60 5.21
CA PRO A 140 -6.35 1.86 5.27
C PRO A 140 -6.64 3.28 5.73
N VAL A 141 -7.82 3.80 5.36
CA VAL A 141 -8.35 5.01 6.00
C VAL A 141 -8.70 4.65 7.45
N SER A 142 -7.95 5.20 8.39
CA SER A 142 -7.89 4.71 9.76
C SER A 142 -7.50 5.81 10.74
N VAL A 143 -7.62 5.50 12.02
CA VAL A 143 -7.03 6.27 13.12
C VAL A 143 -5.93 5.43 13.74
N ARG A 144 -4.74 6.01 13.91
CA ARG A 144 -3.58 5.36 14.50
C ARG A 144 -3.00 6.21 15.62
N TYR A 145 -2.68 5.57 16.73
CA TYR A 145 -1.92 6.13 17.83
C TYR A 145 -0.56 5.43 17.92
N ASP A 146 0.49 6.23 18.06
CA ASP A 146 1.86 5.79 18.29
C ASP A 146 2.34 6.41 19.61
N SER A 147 2.76 5.58 20.57
CA SER A 147 3.22 6.06 21.89
C SER A 147 4.59 6.74 21.80
N PRO A 148 4.96 7.59 22.77
CA PRO A 148 6.35 7.99 22.95
C PRO A 148 7.24 6.78 23.25
N ASP A 149 8.54 6.97 23.08
CA ASP A 149 9.53 6.03 23.59
C ASP A 149 9.64 6.16 25.11
N PHE A 150 9.36 5.06 25.82
CA PHE A 150 9.45 4.96 27.27
C PHE A 150 10.48 3.90 27.66
N SER A 151 11.69 4.33 28.03
CA SER A 151 12.80 3.44 28.42
C SER A 151 13.11 2.34 27.38
N GLY A 152 13.02 2.67 26.10
CA GLY A 152 13.23 1.74 24.98
C GLY A 152 12.01 0.94 24.55
N PHE A 153 10.84 1.18 25.16
CA PHE A 153 9.56 0.60 24.74
C PHE A 153 8.70 1.64 24.02
N SER A 154 8.13 1.25 22.89
CA SER A 154 7.09 1.99 22.19
C SER A 154 6.08 1.01 21.58
N GLY A 155 4.89 1.51 21.26
CA GLY A 155 3.82 0.71 20.69
C GLY A 155 2.83 1.53 19.90
N SER A 156 2.09 0.83 19.04
CA SER A 156 1.14 1.44 18.12
C SER A 156 -0.18 0.69 18.15
N VAL A 157 -1.29 1.44 18.10
CA VAL A 157 -2.64 0.88 17.97
C VAL A 157 -3.33 1.57 16.81
N GLN A 158 -3.98 0.80 15.95
CA GLN A 158 -4.70 1.31 14.79
C GLN A 158 -6.12 0.75 14.76
N PHE A 159 -7.07 1.62 14.41
CA PHE A 159 -8.47 1.28 14.25
C PHE A 159 -8.97 1.70 12.87
N VAL A 160 -9.59 0.75 12.16
CA VAL A 160 -10.25 0.98 10.87
C VAL A 160 -11.77 0.94 11.10
N PRO A 161 -12.48 2.07 10.96
CA PRO A 161 -13.94 2.06 11.05
C PRO A 161 -14.55 1.12 10.01
N ILE A 162 -15.65 0.45 10.36
CA ILE A 162 -16.26 -0.58 9.49
C ILE A 162 -16.63 -0.05 8.09
N GLN A 163 -17.09 1.21 8.00
CA GLN A 163 -17.46 1.83 6.73
C GLN A 163 -16.23 2.21 5.87
N ASN A 164 -15.05 2.27 6.47
CA ASN A 164 -13.77 2.51 5.79
C ASN A 164 -13.01 1.20 5.49
N SER A 165 -13.51 0.07 5.96
CA SER A 165 -12.90 -1.24 5.73
C SER A 165 -13.16 -1.75 4.31
N LYS A 166 -12.22 -2.52 3.76
CA LYS A 166 -12.40 -3.28 2.51
C LYS A 166 -13.58 -4.26 2.59
N SER A 167 -14.00 -4.63 3.80
CA SER A 167 -15.15 -5.50 4.08
C SER A 167 -16.43 -4.72 4.40
N ALA A 168 -16.47 -3.41 4.17
CA ALA A 168 -17.67 -2.60 4.40
C ALA A 168 -18.85 -3.15 3.60
N TYR A 169 -20.01 -3.24 4.25
CA TYR A 169 -21.26 -3.62 3.59
C TYR A 169 -21.64 -2.59 2.53
N THR A 170 -21.66 -2.99 1.26
CA THR A 170 -22.23 -2.20 0.15
C THR A 170 -23.72 -2.54 0.00
N PRO A 171 -24.64 -1.61 0.30
CA PRO A 171 -26.07 -1.86 0.10
C PRO A 171 -26.37 -2.16 -1.36
N ALA A 172 -27.23 -3.16 -1.62
CA ALA A 172 -27.76 -3.36 -2.96
C ALA A 172 -28.67 -2.17 -3.34
N HIS A 173 -28.38 -1.51 -4.45
CA HIS A 173 -29.26 -0.48 -5.01
C HIS A 173 -30.15 -1.08 -6.09
N TYR A 174 -31.45 -0.80 -6.05
CA TYR A 174 -32.40 -1.16 -7.09
C TYR A 174 -32.48 -0.04 -8.12
N THR A 175 -32.01 -0.28 -9.35
CA THR A 175 -32.21 0.65 -10.47
C THR A 175 -33.55 0.32 -11.14
N ARG A 176 -34.52 1.22 -11.05
CA ARG A 176 -35.72 1.14 -11.91
C ARG A 176 -35.31 1.48 -13.34
N GLN A 177 -35.31 0.49 -14.23
CA GLN A 177 -35.39 0.77 -15.66
C GLN A 177 -36.79 1.31 -15.96
N ASN A 178 -36.89 2.61 -16.17
CA ASN A 178 -38.07 3.18 -16.80
C ASN A 178 -37.96 2.88 -18.30
N ASN A 179 -38.61 1.82 -18.76
CA ASN A 179 -38.87 1.64 -20.19
C ASN A 179 -39.97 2.62 -20.58
N ALA A 180 -39.58 3.86 -20.82
CA ALA A 180 -40.38 4.82 -21.55
C ALA A 180 -39.71 4.99 -22.92
N ASP A 181 -39.93 4.02 -23.80
CA ASP A 181 -39.82 4.17 -25.26
C ASP A 181 -40.46 2.93 -25.92
N VAL A 182 -41.63 3.18 -26.53
CA VAL A 182 -42.28 2.62 -27.73
C VAL A 182 -43.79 2.68 -27.56
#